data_AF-A0A0D2C469-F1
#
_entry.id   AF-A0A0D2C469-F1
#
_cell.length_a   1.000
_cell.length_b   1.000
_cell.length_c   1.000
_cell.angle_alpha   90.00
_cell.angle_beta   90.00
_cell.angle_gamma   90.00
#
_symmetry.space_group_name_H-M   'P 1'
#
loop_
_entity.id
_entity.type
_entity.pdbx_description
1 polymer ?
#
loop_
_entity_poly.entity_id
_entity_poly.type
_entity_poly.pdbx_seq_one_letter_code
_entity_poly.pdbx_strand_id
1 'polypeptide(L)'
;MSFGFSITDFKEVIKLSWDLYVSLKEGPEEIKNIARDLATIYGVLNHIHDDISGDDSAIKAHGEGRVKMLQTMTLKLKATLDEVQRLVDKFRPMAATSKIPEQLWIKVKWVAGQKRIKRIHQDISFHISSFNLLMTSMGNSSLRRIEAGLQEMRFDSHKGSESLKSARTNTWTTETTARDDDQDGDVDNEVEVDDEDVEDDQRMVPAPSPQSNGHQRKPRSPPTGTANTPAQDVNSDNGVPFNWPKGLTPAVTLRSPEFVARIESLSTGEQSQLAEIIFANCRTACFDFYRNNALWRAKFATSDTSHDRRLFELDNGTFPKTPNDLDLVQWLLKIRYTTSSIAPPDAVSTMAFWDYNGMHSTFAWSTRIPALIDVFDKIDTDVFEECLLCSIHLCQHLQAWNAAGRLKALWKMIHTSSLPSKEDWWKILAKLEPGSSTAHAMVGVR
;
A
#
# COMPACT_ATOMS: atom_id res chain seq x y z
N MET A 1 19.49 -1.97 -32.43
CA MET A 1 18.27 -2.58 -33.00
C MET A 1 17.14 -2.40 -31.99
N SER A 2 16.27 -1.40 -32.17
CA SER A 2 15.06 -1.27 -31.34
C SER A 2 13.92 -1.94 -32.09
N PHE A 3 13.58 -3.17 -31.71
CA PHE A 3 12.26 -3.73 -32.00
C PHE A 3 11.27 -2.92 -31.17
N GLY A 4 10.79 -1.81 -31.76
CA GLY A 4 9.96 -0.82 -31.10
C GLY A 4 8.54 -1.33 -30.96
N PHE A 5 7.99 -1.21 -29.75
CA PHE A 5 6.59 -1.45 -29.48
C PHE A 5 5.73 -0.57 -30.40
N SER A 6 4.91 -1.20 -31.23
CA SER A 6 4.12 -0.55 -32.27
C SER A 6 2.72 -0.19 -31.78
N ILE A 7 2.03 0.69 -32.51
CA ILE A 7 0.59 0.96 -32.31
C ILE A 7 -0.22 -0.35 -32.45
N THR A 8 0.26 -1.28 -33.28
CA THR A 8 -0.35 -2.61 -33.45
C THR A 8 -0.29 -3.43 -32.17
N ASP A 9 0.85 -3.42 -31.47
CA ASP A 9 0.98 -4.11 -30.17
C ASP A 9 0.02 -3.52 -29.12
N PHE A 10 -0.23 -2.21 -29.18
CA PHE A 10 -1.21 -1.55 -28.32
C PHE A 10 -2.64 -2.07 -28.57
N LYS A 11 -3.03 -2.19 -29.85
CA LYS A 11 -4.33 -2.77 -30.26
C LYS A 11 -4.48 -4.22 -29.83
N GLU A 12 -3.41 -5.01 -29.87
CA GLU A 12 -3.43 -6.38 -29.37
C GLU A 12 -3.74 -6.44 -27.87
N VAL A 13 -3.17 -5.54 -27.08
CA VAL A 13 -3.42 -5.48 -25.63
C VAL A 13 -4.87 -5.06 -25.34
N ILE A 14 -5.42 -4.10 -26.10
CA ILE A 14 -6.84 -3.74 -26.02
C ILE A 14 -7.71 -4.97 -26.28
N LYS A 15 -7.48 -5.67 -27.40
CA LYS A 15 -8.25 -6.86 -27.77
C LYS A 15 -8.14 -7.95 -26.71
N LEU A 16 -6.93 -8.24 -26.23
CA LEU A 16 -6.69 -9.26 -25.20
C LEU A 16 -7.43 -8.93 -23.90
N SER A 17 -7.45 -7.66 -23.47
CA SER A 17 -8.19 -7.24 -22.27
C SER A 17 -9.70 -7.50 -22.39
N TRP A 18 -10.28 -7.27 -23.57
CA TRP A 18 -11.68 -7.54 -23.85
C TRP A 18 -12.00 -9.05 -23.90
N ASP A 19 -11.17 -9.83 -24.59
CA ASP A 19 -11.36 -11.28 -24.71
C ASP A 19 -11.30 -11.97 -23.33
N LEU A 20 -10.40 -11.49 -22.46
CA LEU A 20 -10.31 -11.94 -21.06
C LEU A 20 -11.52 -11.50 -20.25
N TYR A 21 -12.01 -10.26 -20.39
CA TYR A 21 -13.24 -9.80 -19.74
C TYR A 21 -14.43 -10.70 -20.11
N VAL A 22 -14.65 -10.96 -21.39
CA VAL A 22 -15.74 -11.83 -21.88
C VAL A 22 -15.62 -13.24 -21.30
N SER A 23 -14.39 -13.75 -21.16
CA SER A 23 -14.13 -15.07 -20.59
C SER A 23 -14.37 -15.16 -19.07
N LEU A 24 -14.25 -14.05 -18.35
CA LEU A 24 -14.29 -14.01 -16.88
C LEU A 24 -15.59 -13.42 -16.30
N LYS A 25 -16.40 -12.71 -17.08
CA LYS A 25 -17.59 -11.97 -16.58
C LYS A 25 -18.65 -12.87 -15.91
N GLU A 26 -18.76 -14.13 -16.32
CA GLU A 26 -19.69 -15.12 -15.73
C GLU A 26 -19.03 -15.94 -14.60
N GLY A 27 -17.82 -15.57 -14.17
CA GLY A 27 -17.08 -16.25 -13.12
C GLY A 27 -17.65 -16.07 -11.70
N PRO A 28 -17.06 -16.72 -10.69
CA PRO A 28 -17.37 -16.45 -9.28
C PRO A 28 -17.04 -15.01 -8.88
N GLU A 29 -17.58 -14.52 -7.76
CA GLU A 29 -17.53 -13.08 -7.39
C GLU A 29 -16.11 -12.50 -7.36
N GLU A 30 -15.12 -13.27 -6.90
CA GLU A 30 -13.72 -12.85 -6.85
C GLU A 30 -13.12 -12.63 -8.25
N ILE A 31 -13.60 -13.40 -9.23
CA ILE A 31 -13.22 -13.29 -10.64
C ILE A 31 -14.01 -12.18 -11.33
N LYS A 32 -15.27 -11.95 -10.92
CA LYS A 32 -16.04 -10.80 -11.41
C LYS A 32 -15.35 -9.47 -11.09
N ASN A 33 -14.65 -9.38 -9.96
CA ASN A 33 -13.81 -8.21 -9.67
C ASN A 33 -12.72 -8.02 -10.73
N ILE A 34 -11.99 -9.08 -11.10
CA ILE A 34 -10.99 -9.01 -12.19
C ILE A 34 -11.68 -8.66 -13.52
N ALA A 35 -12.85 -9.22 -13.80
CA ALA A 35 -13.58 -8.90 -15.02
C ALA A 35 -13.99 -7.41 -15.07
N ARG A 36 -14.47 -6.83 -13.96
CA ARG A 36 -14.77 -5.40 -13.85
C ARG A 36 -13.52 -4.55 -14.11
N ASP A 37 -12.40 -4.90 -13.46
CA ASP A 37 -11.13 -4.21 -13.66
C ASP A 37 -10.62 -4.31 -15.11
N LEU A 38 -10.77 -5.47 -15.76
CA LEU A 38 -10.42 -5.64 -17.17
C LEU A 38 -11.29 -4.79 -18.10
N ALA A 39 -12.59 -4.67 -17.82
CA ALA A 39 -13.47 -3.76 -18.56
C ALA A 39 -13.05 -2.29 -18.39
N THR A 40 -12.62 -1.90 -17.19
CA THR A 40 -12.04 -0.57 -16.94
C THR A 40 -10.74 -0.37 -17.73
N ILE A 41 -9.82 -1.33 -17.70
CA ILE A 41 -8.58 -1.27 -18.50
C ILE A 41 -8.91 -1.12 -19.99
N TYR A 42 -9.82 -1.92 -20.52
CA TYR A 42 -10.25 -1.84 -21.91
C TYR A 42 -10.75 -0.43 -22.26
N GLY A 43 -11.61 0.16 -21.41
CA GLY A 43 -12.11 1.52 -21.62
C GLY A 43 -10.99 2.56 -21.64
N VAL A 44 -10.08 2.51 -20.66
CA VAL A 44 -8.94 3.44 -20.57
C VAL A 44 -7.99 3.30 -21.77
N LEU A 45 -7.69 2.07 -22.18
CA LEU A 45 -6.82 1.84 -23.34
C LEU A 45 -7.47 2.31 -24.65
N ASN A 46 -8.78 2.15 -24.83
CA ASN A 46 -9.45 2.69 -26.03
C ASN A 46 -9.39 4.21 -26.07
N HIS A 47 -9.62 4.89 -24.94
CA HIS A 47 -9.49 6.34 -24.87
C HIS A 47 -8.06 6.79 -25.27
N ILE A 48 -7.04 6.12 -24.75
CA ILE A 48 -5.64 6.39 -25.11
C ILE A 48 -5.39 6.11 -26.60
N HIS A 49 -5.95 5.02 -27.14
CA HIS A 49 -5.81 4.66 -28.54
C HIS A 49 -6.41 5.73 -29.47
N ASP A 50 -7.57 6.24 -29.13
CA ASP A 50 -8.26 7.27 -29.90
C ASP A 50 -7.45 8.58 -29.88
N ASP A 51 -6.92 8.95 -28.70
CA ASP A 51 -6.02 10.09 -28.54
C ASP A 51 -4.71 9.95 -29.33
N ILE A 52 -4.15 8.74 -29.46
CA ILE A 52 -2.93 8.48 -30.25
C ILE A 52 -3.22 8.47 -31.74
N SER A 53 -4.42 8.03 -32.14
CA SER A 53 -4.80 7.92 -33.54
C SER A 53 -5.06 9.28 -34.18
N GLY A 54 -5.44 10.29 -33.39
CA GLY A 54 -5.59 11.66 -33.86
C GLY A 54 -4.29 12.31 -34.34
N ASP A 55 -4.43 13.24 -35.29
CA ASP A 55 -3.33 14.09 -35.77
C ASP A 55 -2.89 15.09 -34.68
N ASP A 56 -3.84 15.60 -33.89
CA ASP A 56 -3.61 16.50 -32.75
C ASP A 56 -3.28 15.76 -31.44
N SER A 57 -2.74 14.55 -31.52
CA SER A 57 -2.47 13.71 -30.36
C SER A 57 -1.60 14.43 -29.33
N ALA A 58 -2.16 14.68 -28.14
CA ALA A 58 -1.42 15.23 -27.00
C ALA A 58 -0.21 14.34 -26.68
N ILE A 59 -0.35 13.02 -26.79
CA ILE A 59 0.73 12.06 -26.54
C ILE A 59 1.91 12.28 -27.50
N LYS A 60 1.62 12.43 -28.80
CA LYS A 60 2.67 12.69 -29.81
C LYS A 60 3.28 14.09 -29.60
N ALA A 61 2.46 15.08 -29.27
CA ALA A 61 2.90 16.46 -29.08
C ALA A 61 3.84 16.64 -27.88
N HIS A 62 3.77 15.77 -26.87
CA HIS A 62 4.62 15.83 -25.67
C HIS A 62 5.95 15.07 -25.79
N GLY A 63 6.29 14.61 -27.00
CA GLY A 63 7.60 14.08 -27.33
C GLY A 63 7.77 12.59 -27.02
N GLU A 64 8.91 12.06 -27.48
CA GLU A 64 9.23 10.63 -27.47
C GLU A 64 9.23 10.01 -26.05
N GLY A 65 9.49 10.81 -25.02
CA GLY A 65 9.52 10.35 -23.63
C GLY A 65 8.18 9.81 -23.12
N ARG A 66 7.07 10.50 -23.40
CA ARG A 66 5.73 10.03 -22.99
C ARG A 66 5.29 8.82 -23.79
N VAL A 67 5.63 8.78 -25.08
CA VAL A 67 5.41 7.61 -25.93
C VAL A 67 6.16 6.39 -25.36
N LYS A 68 7.44 6.52 -25.01
CA LYS A 68 8.24 5.45 -24.37
C LYS A 68 7.66 5.00 -23.03
N MET A 69 7.17 5.94 -22.22
CA MET A 69 6.51 5.62 -20.95
C MET A 69 5.24 4.80 -21.18
N LEU A 70 4.39 5.23 -22.12
CA LEU A 70 3.18 4.49 -22.49
C LEU A 70 3.53 3.08 -23.00
N GLN A 71 4.49 2.96 -23.92
CA GLN A 71 4.97 1.67 -24.43
C GLN A 71 5.42 0.74 -23.28
N THR A 72 6.18 1.28 -22.33
CA THR A 72 6.66 0.53 -21.17
C THR A 72 5.51 0.05 -20.29
N MET A 73 4.51 0.91 -20.03
CA MET A 73 3.33 0.56 -19.26
C MET A 73 2.49 -0.51 -19.97
N THR A 74 2.28 -0.37 -21.28
CA THR A 74 1.52 -1.35 -22.06
C THR A 74 2.21 -2.70 -22.14
N LEU A 75 3.55 -2.73 -22.24
CA LEU A 75 4.32 -3.97 -22.17
C LEU A 75 4.16 -4.69 -20.82
N LYS A 76 4.24 -3.94 -19.71
CA LYS A 76 4.02 -4.51 -18.38
C LYS A 76 2.59 -5.01 -18.21
N LEU A 77 1.61 -4.28 -18.72
CA LEU A 77 0.21 -4.72 -18.73
C LEU A 77 0.05 -6.00 -19.56
N LYS A 78 0.63 -6.09 -20.76
CA LYS A 78 0.59 -7.29 -21.61
C LYS A 78 1.08 -8.52 -20.84
N ALA A 79 2.20 -8.40 -20.12
CA ALA A 79 2.72 -9.49 -19.31
C ALA A 79 1.74 -9.93 -18.19
N THR A 80 1.05 -8.98 -17.54
CA THR A 80 0.00 -9.28 -16.56
C THR A 80 -1.21 -9.95 -17.23
N LEU A 81 -1.68 -9.46 -18.38
CA LEU A 81 -2.79 -10.05 -19.13
C LEU A 81 -2.46 -11.48 -19.62
N ASP A 82 -1.24 -11.73 -20.07
CA ASP A 82 -0.76 -13.07 -20.42
C ASP A 82 -0.81 -14.02 -19.21
N GLU A 83 -0.57 -13.50 -17.99
CA GLU A 83 -0.72 -14.29 -16.78
C GLU A 83 -2.19 -14.65 -16.51
N VAL A 84 -3.12 -13.70 -16.71
CA VAL A 84 -4.56 -13.94 -16.64
C VAL A 84 -4.97 -14.98 -17.69
N GLN A 85 -4.48 -14.85 -18.92
CA GLN A 85 -4.78 -15.77 -20.02
C GLN A 85 -4.33 -17.20 -19.70
N ARG A 86 -3.09 -17.38 -19.20
CA ARG A 86 -2.61 -18.68 -18.72
C ARG A 86 -3.48 -19.26 -17.59
N LEU A 87 -4.05 -18.39 -16.76
CA LEU A 87 -4.97 -18.81 -15.71
C LEU A 87 -6.29 -19.30 -16.31
N VAL A 88 -6.89 -18.53 -17.21
CA VAL A 88 -8.11 -18.90 -17.95
C VAL A 88 -7.91 -20.21 -18.70
N ASP A 89 -6.83 -20.34 -19.47
CA ASP A 89 -6.54 -21.52 -20.27
C ASP A 89 -6.24 -22.75 -19.42
N LYS A 90 -5.67 -22.56 -18.23
CA LYS A 90 -5.53 -23.66 -17.27
C LYS A 90 -6.89 -24.18 -16.84
N PHE A 91 -7.87 -23.30 -16.59
CA PHE A 91 -9.17 -23.70 -16.05
C PHE A 91 -10.21 -24.09 -17.10
N ARG A 92 -10.13 -23.57 -18.33
CA ARG A 92 -11.07 -23.83 -19.43
C ARG A 92 -11.23 -25.33 -19.82
N PRO A 93 -10.16 -26.12 -20.09
CA PRO A 93 -10.29 -27.52 -20.47
C PRO A 93 -10.77 -28.40 -19.31
N MET A 94 -10.54 -27.99 -18.06
CA MET A 94 -10.97 -28.75 -16.88
C MET A 94 -12.47 -28.64 -16.60
N ALA A 95 -13.12 -27.58 -17.06
CA ALA A 95 -14.58 -27.40 -16.96
C ALA A 95 -15.32 -28.36 -17.92
N ALA A 96 -14.77 -28.57 -19.12
CA ALA A 96 -15.38 -29.38 -20.17
C ALA A 96 -15.40 -30.90 -19.90
N THR A 97 -14.55 -31.44 -19.01
CA THR A 97 -14.36 -32.90 -18.85
C THR A 97 -14.97 -33.51 -17.58
N SER A 98 -15.51 -32.70 -16.65
CA SER A 98 -15.91 -33.21 -15.33
C SER A 98 -17.43 -33.43 -15.22
N LYS A 99 -17.86 -34.64 -14.79
CA LYS A 99 -19.26 -34.99 -14.48
C LYS A 99 -19.78 -34.40 -13.16
N ILE A 100 -18.96 -33.62 -12.47
CA ILE A 100 -19.29 -32.99 -11.18
C ILE A 100 -19.82 -31.59 -11.50
N PRO A 101 -20.78 -31.03 -10.75
CA PRO A 101 -21.35 -29.72 -11.07
C PRO A 101 -20.24 -28.70 -11.28
N GLU A 102 -20.16 -28.16 -12.49
CA GLU A 102 -19.08 -27.31 -13.01
C GLU A 102 -18.73 -26.19 -12.01
N GLN A 103 -19.74 -25.65 -11.33
CA GLN A 103 -19.63 -24.61 -10.32
C GLN A 103 -18.89 -25.01 -9.03
N LEU A 104 -18.98 -26.27 -8.60
CA LEU A 104 -18.39 -26.75 -7.35
C LEU A 104 -16.87 -26.98 -7.50
N TRP A 105 -16.43 -27.52 -8.64
CA TRP A 105 -15.00 -27.71 -8.91
C TRP A 105 -14.27 -26.41 -9.24
N ILE A 106 -14.94 -25.51 -9.95
CA ILE A 106 -14.49 -24.14 -10.18
C ILE A 106 -14.25 -23.47 -8.82
N LYS A 107 -15.22 -23.48 -7.90
CA LYS A 107 -15.05 -22.91 -6.56
C LYS A 107 -13.85 -23.51 -5.81
N VAL A 108 -13.73 -24.83 -5.71
CA VAL A 108 -12.66 -25.50 -4.93
C VAL A 108 -11.26 -25.22 -5.51
N LYS A 109 -11.09 -25.22 -6.83
CA LYS A 109 -9.78 -24.98 -7.46
C LYS A 109 -9.42 -23.50 -7.56
N TRP A 110 -10.39 -22.59 -7.71
CA TRP A 110 -10.12 -21.15 -7.62
C TRP A 110 -9.76 -20.72 -6.20
N VAL A 111 -10.33 -21.36 -5.17
CA VAL A 111 -9.89 -21.21 -3.77
C VAL A 111 -8.40 -21.59 -3.61
N ALA A 112 -7.94 -22.66 -4.25
CA ALA A 112 -6.52 -23.03 -4.27
C ALA A 112 -5.62 -22.04 -5.04
N GLY A 113 -6.20 -21.23 -5.94
CA GLY A 113 -5.52 -20.19 -6.71
C GLY A 113 -5.61 -18.77 -6.14
N GLN A 114 -6.29 -18.57 -5.00
CA GLN A 114 -6.64 -17.24 -4.46
C GLN A 114 -5.46 -16.28 -4.34
N LYS A 115 -4.29 -16.75 -3.89
CA LYS A 115 -3.09 -15.91 -3.78
C LYS A 115 -2.66 -15.32 -5.12
N ARG A 116 -2.72 -16.13 -6.18
CA ARG A 116 -2.35 -15.71 -7.53
C ARG A 116 -3.41 -14.81 -8.15
N ILE A 117 -4.68 -15.14 -7.96
CA ILE A 117 -5.82 -14.30 -8.39
C ILE A 117 -5.73 -12.92 -7.73
N LYS A 118 -5.50 -12.87 -6.41
CA LYS A 118 -5.38 -11.62 -5.66
C LYS A 118 -4.19 -10.79 -6.12
N ARG A 119 -3.04 -11.42 -6.39
CA ARG A 119 -1.88 -10.74 -6.96
C ARG A 119 -2.20 -10.15 -8.33
N ILE A 120 -2.78 -10.95 -9.23
CA ILE A 120 -3.21 -10.51 -10.56
C ILE A 120 -4.17 -9.32 -10.46
N HIS A 121 -5.15 -9.39 -9.57
CA HIS A 121 -6.07 -8.29 -9.31
C HIS A 121 -5.32 -7.02 -8.86
N GLN A 122 -4.39 -7.14 -7.91
CA GLN A 122 -3.57 -6.01 -7.46
C GLN A 122 -2.74 -5.40 -8.59
N ASP A 123 -2.12 -6.24 -9.42
CA ASP A 123 -1.31 -5.79 -10.56
C ASP A 123 -2.17 -5.07 -11.61
N ILE A 124 -3.36 -5.60 -11.92
CA ILE A 124 -4.33 -4.97 -12.83
C ILE A 124 -4.79 -3.62 -12.26
N SER A 125 -5.19 -3.56 -10.99
CA SER A 125 -5.59 -2.29 -10.35
C SER A 125 -4.44 -1.26 -10.37
N PHE A 126 -3.20 -1.69 -10.16
CA PHE A 126 -2.02 -0.82 -10.28
C PHE A 126 -1.86 -0.26 -11.70
N HIS A 127 -2.05 -1.09 -12.73
CA HIS A 127 -2.02 -0.64 -14.12
C HIS A 127 -3.13 0.38 -14.40
N ILE A 128 -4.36 0.14 -13.94
CA ILE A 128 -5.48 1.10 -14.07
C ILE A 128 -5.10 2.47 -13.51
N SER A 129 -4.61 2.50 -12.26
CA SER A 129 -4.18 3.75 -11.61
C SER A 129 -3.05 4.43 -12.39
N SER A 130 -2.09 3.67 -12.90
CA SER A 130 -0.96 4.20 -13.66
C SER A 130 -1.42 4.82 -14.99
N PHE A 131 -2.31 4.16 -15.74
CA PHE A 131 -2.87 4.70 -16.98
C PHE A 131 -3.76 5.91 -16.74
N ASN A 132 -4.58 5.90 -15.69
CA ASN A 132 -5.38 7.06 -15.31
C ASN A 132 -4.50 8.26 -14.94
N LEU A 133 -3.41 8.05 -14.21
CA LEU A 133 -2.45 9.12 -13.89
C LEU A 133 -1.80 9.69 -15.15
N LEU A 134 -1.45 8.83 -16.11
CA LEU A 134 -0.95 9.25 -17.42
C LEU A 134 -2.00 10.10 -18.15
N MET A 135 -3.26 9.66 -18.20
CA MET A 135 -4.38 10.41 -18.78
C MET A 135 -4.56 11.78 -18.13
N THR A 136 -4.59 11.87 -16.81
CA THR A 136 -4.71 13.14 -16.09
C THR A 136 -3.50 14.05 -16.35
N SER A 137 -2.29 13.50 -16.35
CA SER A 137 -1.06 14.24 -16.69
C SER A 137 -1.16 14.85 -18.09
N MET A 138 -1.72 14.11 -19.06
CA MET A 138 -1.92 14.57 -20.42
C MET A 138 -2.99 15.66 -20.48
N GLY A 139 -4.13 15.48 -19.82
CA GLY A 139 -5.20 16.48 -19.74
C GLY A 139 -4.70 17.83 -19.17
N ASN A 140 -3.95 17.80 -18.06
CA ASN A 140 -3.38 18.99 -17.45
C ASN A 140 -2.37 19.69 -18.38
N SER A 141 -1.62 18.90 -19.13
CA SER A 141 -0.63 19.43 -20.06
C SER A 141 -1.29 20.08 -21.29
N SER A 142 -2.42 19.53 -21.75
CA SER A 142 -3.25 20.13 -22.80
C SER A 142 -3.92 21.42 -22.32
N LEU A 143 -4.41 21.45 -21.08
CA LEU A 143 -5.00 22.65 -20.48
C LEU A 143 -4.02 23.82 -20.49
N ARG A 144 -2.77 23.59 -20.05
CA ARG A 144 -1.71 24.62 -20.08
C ARG A 144 -1.44 25.16 -21.48
N ARG A 145 -1.58 24.34 -22.52
CA ARG A 145 -1.41 24.79 -23.91
C ARG A 145 -2.57 25.68 -24.36
N ILE A 146 -3.79 25.33 -23.98
CA ILE A 146 -4.97 26.14 -24.25
C ILE A 146 -4.87 27.48 -23.51
N GLU A 147 -4.45 27.47 -22.25
CA GLU A 147 -4.21 28.68 -21.46
C GLU A 147 -3.14 29.58 -22.11
N ALA A 148 -2.01 29.00 -22.55
CA ALA A 148 -0.96 29.74 -23.24
C ALA A 148 -1.45 30.34 -24.57
N GLY A 149 -2.16 29.57 -25.39
CA GLY A 149 -2.73 30.08 -26.65
C GLY A 149 -3.79 31.17 -26.44
N LEU A 150 -4.59 31.06 -25.37
CA LEU A 150 -5.54 32.11 -24.98
C LEU A 150 -4.83 33.39 -24.51
N GLN A 151 -3.71 33.27 -23.79
CA GLN A 151 -2.90 34.41 -23.38
C GLN A 151 -2.27 35.12 -24.59
N GLU A 152 -1.75 34.36 -25.56
CA GLU A 152 -1.18 34.91 -26.79
C GLU A 152 -2.23 35.66 -27.62
N MET A 153 -3.41 35.06 -27.83
CA MET A 153 -4.51 35.74 -28.52
C MET A 153 -4.99 37.02 -27.80
N ARG A 154 -4.97 37.04 -26.46
CA ARG A 154 -5.27 38.27 -25.69
C ARG A 154 -4.21 39.35 -25.93
N PHE A 155 -2.94 38.97 -25.97
CA PHE A 155 -1.84 39.91 -26.22
C PHE A 155 -1.90 40.51 -27.63
N ASP A 156 -2.20 39.70 -28.64
CA ASP A 156 -2.35 40.17 -30.03
C ASP A 156 -3.58 41.07 -30.21
N SER A 157 -4.69 40.77 -29.52
CA SER A 157 -5.87 41.64 -29.50
C SER A 157 -5.56 43.02 -28.91
N HIS A 158 -4.78 43.08 -27.82
CA HIS A 158 -4.34 44.34 -27.23
C HIS A 158 -3.46 45.15 -28.18
N LYS A 159 -2.45 44.54 -28.81
CA LYS A 159 -1.60 45.20 -29.82
C LYS A 159 -2.39 45.71 -31.03
N GLY A 160 -3.38 44.95 -31.51
CA GLY A 160 -4.27 45.38 -32.59
C GLY A 160 -5.10 46.61 -32.21
N SER A 161 -5.58 46.67 -30.95
CA SER A 161 -6.35 47.82 -30.44
C SER A 161 -5.50 49.09 -30.30
N GLU A 162 -4.24 48.96 -29.90
CA GLU A 162 -3.32 50.10 -29.77
C GLU A 162 -2.88 50.62 -31.14
N SER A 163 -2.65 49.74 -32.12
CA SER A 163 -2.37 50.14 -33.49
C SER A 163 -3.54 50.92 -34.13
N LEU A 164 -4.79 50.55 -33.81
CA LEU A 164 -5.98 51.28 -34.26
C LEU A 164 -6.14 52.65 -33.56
N LYS A 165 -5.78 52.76 -32.28
CA LYS A 165 -5.76 54.05 -31.56
C LYS A 165 -4.67 54.98 -32.08
N SER A 166 -3.50 54.46 -32.43
CA SER A 166 -2.40 55.23 -33.03
C SER A 166 -2.73 55.67 -34.47
N ALA A 167 -3.42 54.83 -35.26
CA ALA A 167 -3.91 55.22 -36.58
C ALA A 167 -5.01 56.30 -36.53
N ARG A 168 -5.84 56.31 -35.48
CA ARG A 168 -6.93 57.29 -35.31
C ARG A 168 -6.44 58.65 -34.79
N THR A 169 -5.29 58.73 -34.14
CA THR A 169 -4.71 59.99 -33.64
C THR A 169 -3.93 60.77 -34.70
N ASN A 170 -3.58 60.15 -35.85
CA ASN A 170 -2.87 60.83 -36.95
C ASN A 170 -3.78 61.37 -38.06
N THR A 171 -5.11 61.25 -37.95
CA THR A 171 -6.07 61.71 -38.98
C THR A 171 -6.79 63.02 -38.64
N TRP A 172 -6.35 63.76 -37.62
CA TRP A 172 -7.01 64.99 -37.15
C TRP A 172 -6.06 66.21 -37.08
N THR A 173 -5.21 66.39 -38.08
CA THR A 173 -4.49 67.66 -38.28
C THR A 173 -4.51 68.09 -39.74
N THR A 174 -5.69 68.44 -40.28
CA THR A 174 -5.89 69.60 -41.16
C THR A 174 -7.38 69.71 -41.54
N GLU A 175 -8.16 70.48 -40.78
CA GLU A 175 -8.96 71.55 -41.36
C GLU A 175 -9.48 72.49 -40.26
N THR A 176 -8.89 73.67 -40.24
CA THR A 176 -9.33 74.84 -39.50
C THR A 176 -10.46 75.50 -40.29
N THR A 177 -11.66 75.70 -39.72
CA THR A 177 -12.27 77.04 -39.59
C THR A 177 -13.66 77.02 -38.93
N ALA A 178 -13.71 77.74 -37.80
CA ALA A 178 -14.70 78.74 -37.40
C ALA A 178 -16.01 78.34 -36.69
N ARG A 179 -16.23 79.07 -35.58
CA ARG A 179 -17.47 79.37 -34.82
C ARG A 179 -18.00 78.31 -33.88
N ASP A 180 -18.65 78.66 -32.77
CA ASP A 180 -18.74 79.82 -31.88
C ASP A 180 -19.54 79.24 -30.68
N ASP A 181 -19.22 79.74 -29.49
CA ASP A 181 -20.09 79.87 -28.32
C ASP A 181 -20.62 78.65 -27.51
N ASP A 182 -20.26 78.75 -26.22
CA ASP A 182 -21.11 78.65 -25.02
C ASP A 182 -21.26 77.33 -24.23
N GLN A 183 -20.75 77.46 -23.00
CA GLN A 183 -21.35 77.15 -21.69
C GLN A 183 -21.23 75.76 -21.05
N ASP A 184 -20.54 75.83 -19.90
CA ASP A 184 -20.90 75.34 -18.56
C ASP A 184 -20.99 73.84 -18.28
N GLY A 185 -20.28 73.45 -17.22
CA GLY A 185 -20.68 72.33 -16.38
C GLY A 185 -19.52 71.58 -15.73
N ASP A 186 -19.15 72.01 -14.53
CA ASP A 186 -18.44 71.26 -13.49
C ASP A 186 -18.85 69.76 -13.41
N VAL A 187 -17.93 68.90 -13.01
CA VAL A 187 -17.92 68.23 -11.69
C VAL A 187 -16.78 67.20 -11.64
N ASP A 188 -15.98 67.32 -10.59
CA ASP A 188 -14.89 66.46 -10.14
C ASP A 188 -15.27 64.99 -10.00
N ASN A 189 -14.31 64.10 -10.25
CA ASN A 189 -13.92 63.14 -9.22
C ASN A 189 -12.55 62.51 -9.49
N GLU A 190 -11.61 62.86 -8.62
CA GLU A 190 -10.34 62.19 -8.39
C GLU A 190 -10.58 60.79 -7.83
N VAL A 191 -9.86 59.78 -8.35
CA VAL A 191 -9.41 58.63 -7.56
C VAL A 191 -8.00 58.29 -8.03
N GLU A 192 -7.03 58.73 -7.23
CA GLU A 192 -5.67 58.19 -7.18
C GLU A 192 -5.73 56.72 -6.73
N VAL A 193 -5.00 55.83 -7.42
CA VAL A 193 -4.46 54.61 -6.81
C VAL A 193 -3.04 54.45 -7.33
N ASP A 194 -2.10 54.45 -6.38
CA ASP A 194 -0.67 54.26 -6.52
C ASP A 194 -0.32 52.90 -7.17
N ASP A 195 0.55 52.96 -8.18
CA ASP A 195 1.29 51.80 -8.69
C ASP A 195 2.55 51.63 -7.83
N GLU A 196 2.55 50.62 -6.95
CA GLU A 196 3.77 50.14 -6.28
C GLU A 196 4.52 49.16 -7.21
N ASP A 197 5.75 49.56 -7.53
CA ASP A 197 6.79 48.76 -8.17
C ASP A 197 7.05 47.43 -7.44
N VAL A 198 6.92 46.31 -8.16
CA VAL A 198 7.47 45.02 -7.72
C VAL A 198 8.54 44.57 -8.71
N GLU A 199 9.78 44.58 -8.20
CA GLU A 199 10.99 44.08 -8.83
C GLU A 199 10.88 42.59 -9.20
N ASP A 200 11.03 42.27 -10.49
CA ASP A 200 11.10 40.90 -11.01
C ASP A 200 12.58 40.44 -11.06
N ASP A 201 13.05 39.85 -9.96
CA ASP A 201 14.40 39.30 -9.82
C ASP A 201 14.43 37.82 -10.30
N GLN A 202 14.45 37.60 -11.61
CA GLN A 202 14.71 36.27 -12.19
C GLN A 202 16.20 36.05 -12.43
N ARG A 203 16.84 35.44 -11.43
CA ARG A 203 18.16 34.81 -11.53
C ARG A 203 18.15 33.66 -12.55
N MET A 204 18.94 33.85 -13.61
CA MET A 204 19.36 32.77 -14.50
C MET A 204 20.20 31.72 -13.74
N VAL A 205 19.77 30.46 -13.80
CA VAL A 205 20.59 29.29 -13.44
C VAL A 205 21.06 28.62 -14.74
N PRO A 206 22.37 28.38 -14.93
CA PRO A 206 22.87 27.75 -16.15
C PRO A 206 22.67 26.24 -16.13
N ALA A 207 22.31 25.70 -17.30
CA ALA A 207 22.24 24.28 -17.59
C ALA A 207 23.63 23.60 -17.56
N PRO A 208 23.76 22.36 -17.07
CA PRO A 208 25.01 21.62 -17.16
C PRO A 208 25.21 20.99 -18.54
N SER A 209 26.42 21.14 -19.07
CA SER A 209 26.88 20.53 -20.32
C SER A 209 27.07 19.00 -20.21
N PRO A 210 26.92 18.24 -21.30
CA PRO A 210 27.12 16.79 -21.30
C PRO A 210 28.61 16.43 -21.44
N GLN A 211 29.15 15.71 -20.46
CA GLN A 211 30.48 15.08 -20.59
C GLN A 211 30.38 13.70 -21.26
N SER A 212 31.27 13.55 -22.24
CA SER A 212 31.44 12.44 -23.15
C SER A 212 32.38 11.37 -22.57
N ASN A 213 32.07 10.11 -22.87
CA ASN A 213 32.93 8.92 -23.07
C ASN A 213 34.19 8.69 -22.22
N GLY A 214 34.25 7.49 -21.64
CA GLY A 214 35.50 6.88 -21.17
C GLY A 214 35.37 5.39 -20.85
N HIS A 215 35.30 4.55 -21.88
CA HIS A 215 35.57 3.11 -21.78
C HIS A 215 37.02 2.86 -21.34
N GLN A 216 37.26 2.17 -20.23
CA GLN A 216 38.46 1.33 -20.07
C GLN A 216 38.11 0.00 -19.38
N ARG A 217 38.24 -1.07 -20.17
CA ARG A 217 38.31 -2.47 -19.75
C ARG A 217 39.77 -2.84 -19.50
N LYS A 218 40.05 -3.55 -18.39
CA LYS A 218 40.96 -4.73 -18.24
C LYS A 218 41.39 -4.89 -16.76
N PRO A 219 41.93 -6.05 -16.33
CA PRO A 219 41.56 -7.44 -16.61
C PRO A 219 41.38 -8.29 -15.33
N ARG A 220 40.77 -9.46 -15.50
CA ARG A 220 40.65 -10.55 -14.51
C ARG A 220 42.00 -11.26 -14.26
N SER A 221 42.20 -11.71 -13.02
CA SER A 221 43.21 -12.69 -12.57
C SER A 221 42.72 -13.33 -11.24
N PRO A 222 43.22 -14.52 -10.82
CA PRO A 222 42.40 -15.68 -10.39
C PRO A 222 42.27 -15.89 -8.86
N PRO A 223 41.53 -16.92 -8.39
CA PRO A 223 41.10 -17.02 -7.00
C PRO A 223 42.07 -17.81 -6.10
N THR A 224 42.30 -17.23 -4.93
CA THR A 224 42.79 -17.82 -3.67
C THR A 224 42.08 -16.99 -2.61
N GLY A 225 41.38 -17.48 -1.60
CA GLY A 225 41.43 -18.73 -0.86
C GLY A 225 41.11 -18.29 0.59
N THR A 226 40.05 -18.85 1.17
CA THR A 226 39.74 -18.94 2.61
C THR A 226 39.67 -17.69 3.51
N ALA A 227 38.61 -17.68 4.31
CA ALA A 227 38.43 -17.08 5.64
C ALA A 227 37.64 -15.76 5.77
N ASN A 228 36.67 -15.83 6.70
CA ASN A 228 36.00 -14.76 7.43
C ASN A 228 34.80 -14.07 6.75
N THR A 229 33.60 -14.55 7.12
CA THR A 229 32.34 -13.80 6.97
C THR A 229 32.00 -13.18 8.34
N PRO A 230 32.05 -11.85 8.52
CA PRO A 230 31.41 -11.19 9.66
C PRO A 230 29.90 -11.09 9.42
N ALA A 231 29.15 -11.11 10.51
CA ALA A 231 27.70 -10.92 10.53
C ALA A 231 27.28 -9.69 9.69
N GLN A 232 26.37 -9.92 8.74
CA GLN A 232 25.69 -8.84 8.03
C GLN A 232 24.64 -8.24 8.95
N ASP A 233 24.79 -6.94 9.23
CA ASP A 233 23.76 -6.07 9.78
C ASP A 233 22.50 -6.13 8.93
N VAL A 234 21.44 -6.70 9.50
CA VAL A 234 20.06 -6.61 9.00
C VAL A 234 19.46 -5.34 9.60
N ASN A 235 19.83 -4.17 9.07
CA ASN A 235 19.11 -2.95 9.39
C ASN A 235 19.20 -1.94 8.25
N SER A 236 18.17 -1.94 7.40
CA SER A 236 17.67 -0.82 6.59
C SER A 236 16.59 -1.39 5.67
N ASP A 237 15.41 -1.68 6.21
CA ASP A 237 14.24 -1.98 5.39
C ASP A 237 13.54 -0.66 5.06
N ASN A 238 13.51 -0.35 3.77
CA ASN A 238 13.01 0.89 3.21
C ASN A 238 11.52 1.06 3.57
N GLY A 239 11.12 2.26 3.99
CA GLY A 239 9.76 2.62 4.42
C GLY A 239 8.67 2.45 3.36
N VAL A 240 8.37 1.22 2.96
CA VAL A 240 7.23 0.87 2.13
C VAL A 240 5.98 1.00 2.99
N PRO A 241 4.99 1.85 2.61
CA PRO A 241 3.79 2.04 3.40
C PRO A 241 3.03 0.72 3.55
N PHE A 242 2.67 0.44 4.81
CA PHE A 242 2.02 -0.77 5.28
C PHE A 242 0.65 -0.95 4.60
N ASN A 243 0.41 -2.10 3.96
CA ASN A 243 -0.87 -2.40 3.31
C ASN A 243 -1.62 -3.50 4.09
N TRP A 244 -2.42 -3.09 5.07
CA TRP A 244 -3.27 -3.97 5.88
C TRP A 244 -4.29 -4.74 5.00
N PRO A 245 -4.62 -6.00 5.32
CA PRO A 245 -5.73 -6.68 4.67
C PRO A 245 -7.03 -5.87 4.87
N LYS A 246 -7.83 -5.66 3.80
CA LYS A 246 -8.98 -4.74 3.76
C LYS A 246 -10.13 -4.99 4.76
N GLY A 247 -10.08 -6.02 5.58
CA GLY A 247 -11.03 -6.27 6.70
C GLY A 247 -10.40 -6.20 8.09
N LEU A 248 -9.13 -5.79 8.13
CA LEU A 248 -8.24 -5.84 9.29
C LEU A 248 -7.51 -4.51 9.50
N THR A 249 -7.75 -3.50 8.66
CA THR A 249 -7.49 -2.11 9.03
C THR A 249 -8.47 -1.74 10.15
N PRO A 250 -8.03 -1.48 11.40
CA PRO A 250 -8.80 -0.56 12.21
C PRO A 250 -8.97 0.71 11.38
N ALA A 251 -10.13 1.36 11.45
CA ALA A 251 -10.42 2.61 10.74
C ALA A 251 -9.55 3.79 11.21
N VAL A 252 -8.42 3.52 11.87
CA VAL A 252 -7.47 4.50 12.35
C VAL A 252 -6.46 4.74 11.24
N THR A 253 -6.84 5.66 10.37
CA THR A 253 -5.89 6.37 9.53
C THR A 253 -5.10 7.33 10.42
N LEU A 254 -3.78 7.11 10.50
CA LEU A 254 -2.75 7.94 11.13
C LEU A 254 -2.70 7.93 12.67
N ARG A 255 -1.45 7.89 13.17
CA ARG A 255 -1.05 8.13 14.56
C ARG A 255 -1.77 9.38 15.05
N SER A 256 -2.67 9.26 16.01
CA SER A 256 -3.19 10.46 16.68
C SER A 256 -2.03 11.03 17.51
N PRO A 257 -1.59 12.28 17.31
CA PRO A 257 -0.61 12.91 18.19
C PRO A 257 -1.05 12.87 19.66
N GLU A 258 -2.37 12.85 19.89
CA GLU A 258 -2.98 12.68 21.22
C GLU A 258 -2.68 11.31 21.83
N PHE A 259 -2.59 10.25 21.01
CA PHE A 259 -2.23 8.91 21.46
C PHE A 259 -0.78 8.87 21.95
N VAL A 260 0.15 9.40 21.14
CA VAL A 260 1.57 9.44 21.48
C VAL A 260 1.78 10.25 22.75
N ALA A 261 1.24 11.47 22.80
CA ALA A 261 1.30 12.33 23.99
C ALA A 261 0.72 11.65 25.23
N ARG A 262 -0.34 10.84 25.06
CA ARG A 262 -0.94 10.10 26.16
C ARG A 262 -0.04 8.98 26.68
N ILE A 263 0.59 8.19 25.80
CA ILE A 263 1.53 7.15 26.24
C ILE A 263 2.78 7.78 26.88
N GLU A 264 3.26 8.90 26.35
CA GLU A 264 4.39 9.66 26.91
C GLU A 264 4.07 10.29 28.27
N SER A 265 2.79 10.59 28.54
CA SER A 265 2.36 11.12 29.85
C SER A 265 2.38 10.09 30.99
N LEU A 266 2.46 8.80 30.65
CA LEU A 266 2.52 7.72 31.63
C LEU A 266 3.92 7.63 32.25
N SER A 267 3.98 7.29 33.53
CA SER A 267 5.25 6.99 34.19
C SER A 267 5.88 5.73 33.59
N THR A 268 7.21 5.60 33.69
CA THR A 268 7.93 4.42 33.18
C THR A 268 7.37 3.11 33.76
N GLY A 269 7.00 3.09 35.05
CA GLY A 269 6.38 1.91 35.65
C GLY A 269 4.99 1.58 35.09
N GLU A 270 4.20 2.57 34.69
CA GLU A 270 2.91 2.37 34.01
C GLU A 270 3.11 1.87 32.57
N GLN A 271 4.13 2.37 31.88
CA GLN A 271 4.51 1.92 30.54
C GLN A 271 4.98 0.45 30.57
N SER A 272 5.88 0.06 31.47
CA SER A 272 6.33 -1.33 31.56
C SER A 272 5.18 -2.28 31.88
N GLN A 273 4.22 -1.87 32.71
CA GLN A 273 3.03 -2.67 33.01
C GLN A 273 2.10 -2.81 31.80
N LEU A 274 1.92 -1.76 30.99
CA LEU A 274 1.18 -1.86 29.73
C LEU A 274 1.80 -2.86 28.77
N ALA A 275 3.13 -2.80 28.60
CA ALA A 275 3.84 -3.73 27.74
C ALA A 275 3.73 -5.17 28.27
N GLU A 276 3.86 -5.38 29.58
CA GLU A 276 3.70 -6.70 30.19
C GLU A 276 2.28 -7.25 30.05
N ILE A 277 1.23 -6.42 30.12
CA ILE A 277 -0.15 -6.86 29.84
C ILE A 277 -0.28 -7.34 28.39
N ILE A 278 0.34 -6.63 27.44
CA ILE A 278 0.35 -7.04 26.03
C ILE A 278 1.07 -8.39 25.89
N PHE A 279 2.28 -8.50 26.45
CA PHE A 279 3.10 -9.70 26.36
C PHE A 279 2.45 -10.91 27.05
N ALA A 280 1.90 -10.74 28.24
CA ALA A 280 1.22 -11.80 28.99
C ALA A 280 -0.01 -12.33 28.23
N ASN A 281 -0.77 -11.45 27.57
CA ASN A 281 -1.90 -11.86 26.73
C ASN A 281 -1.44 -12.64 25.48
N CYS A 282 -0.36 -12.20 24.82
CA CYS A 282 0.21 -12.91 23.68
C CYS A 282 0.82 -14.27 24.08
N ARG A 283 1.56 -14.35 25.19
CA ARG A 283 2.07 -15.62 25.75
C ARG A 283 0.92 -16.58 26.06
N THR A 284 -0.14 -16.08 26.69
CA THR A 284 -1.35 -16.88 26.98
C THR A 284 -1.97 -17.43 25.69
N ALA A 285 -2.14 -16.59 24.67
CA ALA A 285 -2.67 -17.00 23.38
C ALA A 285 -1.80 -18.08 22.70
N CYS A 286 -0.48 -17.92 22.74
CA CYS A 286 0.47 -18.89 22.20
C CYS A 286 0.41 -20.23 22.96
N PHE A 287 0.33 -20.18 24.29
CA PHE A 287 0.23 -21.36 25.14
C PHE A 287 -1.08 -22.12 24.94
N ASP A 288 -2.21 -21.42 24.88
CA ASP A 288 -3.52 -22.03 24.60
C ASP A 288 -3.52 -22.71 23.22
N PHE A 289 -2.96 -22.04 22.22
CA PHE A 289 -2.80 -22.61 20.89
C PHE A 289 -1.91 -23.86 20.90
N TYR A 290 -0.79 -23.81 21.61
CA TYR A 290 0.12 -24.94 21.81
C TYR A 290 -0.59 -26.16 22.43
N ARG A 291 -1.40 -25.95 23.47
CA ARG A 291 -2.18 -27.01 24.12
C ARG A 291 -3.27 -27.57 23.21
N ASN A 292 -4.05 -26.70 22.59
CA ASN A 292 -5.21 -27.10 21.80
C ASN A 292 -4.83 -27.89 20.54
N ASN A 293 -3.61 -27.70 20.04
CA ASN A 293 -3.11 -28.35 18.81
C ASN A 293 -2.08 -29.46 19.08
N ALA A 294 -1.91 -29.88 20.33
CA ALA A 294 -0.97 -30.94 20.69
C ALA A 294 0.49 -30.70 20.23
N LEU A 295 0.94 -29.43 20.22
CA LEU A 295 2.24 -29.05 19.65
C LEU A 295 3.44 -29.61 20.43
N TRP A 296 3.25 -30.19 21.61
CA TRP A 296 4.28 -30.97 22.32
C TRP A 296 4.73 -32.22 21.54
N ARG A 297 4.03 -32.59 20.46
CA ARG A 297 4.42 -33.66 19.52
C ARG A 297 5.22 -33.16 18.33
N ALA A 298 5.28 -31.85 18.10
CA ALA A 298 5.91 -31.28 16.92
C ALA A 298 7.42 -31.54 16.88
N LYS A 299 7.89 -32.03 15.74
CA LYS A 299 9.29 -32.30 15.40
C LYS A 299 9.87 -31.18 14.53
N PHE A 300 11.20 -31.09 14.43
CA PHE A 300 11.87 -30.15 13.54
C PHE A 300 11.80 -30.65 12.09
N ALA A 301 12.11 -31.93 11.85
CA ALA A 301 12.12 -32.53 10.53
C ALA A 301 11.31 -33.82 10.45
N THR A 302 10.94 -34.20 9.23
CA THR A 302 10.34 -35.51 8.91
C THR A 302 11.25 -36.68 9.27
N SER A 303 12.56 -36.45 9.31
CA SER A 303 13.58 -37.44 9.64
C SER A 303 13.83 -37.61 11.14
N ASP A 304 13.26 -36.77 12.01
CA ASP A 304 13.53 -36.82 13.44
C ASP A 304 12.98 -38.12 14.05
N THR A 305 13.86 -38.83 14.73
CA THR A 305 13.59 -40.05 15.48
C THR A 305 12.83 -39.74 16.79
N SER A 306 12.41 -40.78 17.52
CA SER A 306 11.76 -40.60 18.83
C SER A 306 12.69 -40.08 19.93
N HIS A 307 14.01 -40.10 19.70
CA HIS A 307 15.03 -39.65 20.64
C HIS A 307 15.49 -38.22 20.38
N ASP A 308 15.11 -37.63 19.24
CA ASP A 308 15.47 -36.27 18.89
C ASP A 308 14.61 -35.26 19.67
N ARG A 309 15.25 -34.14 20.02
CA ARG A 309 14.62 -33.06 20.80
C ARG A 309 13.40 -32.53 20.05
N ARG A 310 12.26 -32.44 20.73
CA ARG A 310 11.04 -31.87 20.13
C ARG A 310 11.08 -30.36 20.08
N LEU A 311 10.33 -29.76 19.16
CA LEU A 311 10.35 -28.32 18.91
C LEU A 311 10.05 -27.48 20.16
N PHE A 312 9.11 -27.93 21.00
CA PHE A 312 8.73 -27.26 22.25
C PHE A 312 9.37 -27.86 23.49
N GLU A 313 10.30 -28.80 23.36
CA GLU A 313 11.00 -29.37 24.51
C GLU A 313 11.98 -28.34 25.11
N LEU A 314 11.86 -28.13 26.42
CA LEU A 314 12.73 -27.26 27.22
C LEU A 314 14.09 -27.92 27.44
N ASP A 315 15.08 -27.16 27.89
CA ASP A 315 16.44 -27.69 28.07
C ASP A 315 16.54 -28.78 29.15
N ASN A 316 15.56 -28.86 30.05
CA ASN A 316 15.46 -29.91 31.06
C ASN A 316 14.71 -31.17 30.57
N GLY A 317 14.39 -31.28 29.27
CA GLY A 317 13.64 -32.40 28.68
C GLY A 317 12.14 -32.39 29.01
N THR A 318 11.63 -31.34 29.67
CA THR A 318 10.20 -31.18 29.94
C THR A 318 9.53 -30.28 28.91
N PHE A 319 8.20 -30.19 28.97
CA PHE A 319 7.41 -29.37 28.06
C PHE A 319 6.77 -28.20 28.80
N PRO A 320 6.47 -27.07 28.12
CA PRO A 320 5.74 -25.96 28.70
C PRO A 320 4.43 -26.42 29.35
N LYS A 321 4.28 -26.08 30.62
CA LYS A 321 3.11 -26.25 31.50
C LYS A 321 2.39 -24.93 31.76
N THR A 322 3.10 -23.80 31.67
CA THR A 322 2.55 -22.46 31.87
C THR A 322 2.93 -21.54 30.70
N PRO A 323 2.19 -20.43 30.47
CA PRO A 323 2.55 -19.44 29.47
C PRO A 323 3.93 -18.79 29.67
N ASN A 324 4.45 -18.81 30.90
CA ASN A 324 5.70 -18.17 31.29
C ASN A 324 6.91 -19.10 31.18
N ASP A 325 6.72 -20.38 30.82
CA ASP A 325 7.83 -21.32 30.66
C ASP A 325 8.69 -21.04 29.42
N LEU A 326 8.19 -20.20 28.51
CA LEU A 326 8.91 -19.65 27.36
C LEU A 326 8.68 -18.15 27.32
N ASP A 327 9.70 -17.39 26.90
CA ASP A 327 9.51 -15.98 26.59
C ASP A 327 8.64 -15.80 25.32
N LEU A 328 8.15 -14.58 25.10
CA LEU A 328 7.27 -14.31 23.95
C LEU A 328 7.99 -14.54 22.61
N VAL A 329 9.28 -14.22 22.50
CA VAL A 329 10.08 -14.41 21.28
C VAL A 329 10.14 -15.89 20.93
N GLN A 330 10.43 -16.75 21.91
CA GLN A 330 10.48 -18.19 21.79
C GLN A 330 9.14 -18.78 21.39
N TRP A 331 8.04 -18.32 22.00
CA TRP A 331 6.68 -18.72 21.58
C TRP A 331 6.43 -18.40 20.11
N LEU A 332 6.68 -17.16 19.69
CA LEU A 332 6.45 -16.71 18.32
C LEU A 332 7.31 -17.46 17.30
N LEU A 333 8.60 -17.65 17.60
CA LEU A 333 9.51 -18.39 16.72
C LEU A 333 9.11 -19.86 16.56
N LYS A 334 8.79 -20.54 17.66
CA LYS A 334 8.38 -21.95 17.62
C LYS A 334 7.04 -22.14 16.90
N ILE A 335 6.05 -21.27 17.11
CA ILE A 335 4.77 -21.34 16.38
C ILE A 335 4.94 -20.96 14.89
N ARG A 336 5.80 -19.97 14.58
CA ARG A 336 6.15 -19.67 13.18
C ARG A 336 6.82 -20.86 12.50
N TYR A 337 7.64 -21.61 13.23
CA TYR A 337 8.25 -22.84 12.72
C TYR A 337 7.21 -23.92 12.45
N THR A 338 6.28 -24.15 13.39
CA THR A 338 5.22 -25.16 13.21
C THR A 338 4.35 -24.90 11.99
N THR A 339 4.10 -23.63 11.69
CA THR A 339 3.28 -23.22 10.56
C THR A 339 3.99 -23.32 9.21
N SER A 340 5.32 -23.40 9.20
CA SER A 340 6.11 -23.33 7.96
C SER A 340 6.71 -24.67 7.53
N SER A 341 6.91 -25.62 8.46
CA SER A 341 7.85 -26.72 8.20
C SER A 341 7.54 -28.09 8.81
N ILE A 342 6.32 -28.36 9.31
CA ILE A 342 6.06 -29.69 9.93
C ILE A 342 5.70 -30.77 8.90
N ALA A 343 6.20 -31.98 9.18
CA ALA A 343 5.83 -33.25 8.57
C ALA A 343 4.31 -33.55 8.63
N PRO A 344 3.71 -34.21 7.60
CA PRO A 344 2.27 -34.42 7.50
C PRO A 344 1.51 -35.05 8.69
N PRO A 345 2.09 -35.95 9.53
CA PRO A 345 1.34 -36.51 10.66
C PRO A 345 1.32 -35.62 11.92
N ASP A 346 2.30 -34.72 12.07
CA ASP A 346 2.44 -33.84 13.25
C ASP A 346 2.11 -32.38 12.91
N ALA A 347 1.75 -32.10 11.65
CA ALA A 347 1.42 -30.77 11.18
C ALA A 347 0.11 -30.29 11.80
N VAL A 348 0.11 -29.02 12.20
CA VAL A 348 -1.10 -28.34 12.65
C VAL A 348 -2.09 -28.30 11.49
N SER A 349 -3.32 -28.75 11.73
CA SER A 349 -4.38 -28.64 10.73
C SER A 349 -4.52 -27.20 10.29
N THR A 350 -4.61 -26.95 8.98
CA THR A 350 -4.86 -25.61 8.44
C THR A 350 -6.14 -25.00 8.99
N MET A 351 -7.10 -25.83 9.43
CA MET A 351 -8.35 -25.42 10.07
C MET A 351 -8.18 -24.91 11.52
N ALA A 352 -7.03 -25.16 12.15
CA ALA A 352 -6.75 -24.63 13.48
C ALA A 352 -6.49 -23.13 13.47
N PHE A 353 -6.30 -22.53 12.29
CA PHE A 353 -6.12 -21.11 12.12
C PHE A 353 -7.40 -20.47 11.58
N TRP A 354 -7.76 -19.31 12.13
CA TRP A 354 -8.90 -18.55 11.63
C TRP A 354 -8.70 -18.08 10.18
N ASP A 355 -7.48 -17.68 9.85
CA ASP A 355 -7.04 -17.34 8.49
C ASP A 355 -5.58 -17.77 8.31
N TYR A 356 -5.39 -18.98 7.76
CA TYR A 356 -4.08 -19.55 7.47
C TYR A 356 -3.26 -18.68 6.50
N ASN A 357 -3.92 -17.97 5.57
CA ASN A 357 -3.22 -17.18 4.57
C ASN A 357 -2.71 -15.85 5.15
N GLY A 358 -3.52 -15.19 5.98
CA GLY A 358 -3.11 -13.99 6.72
C GLY A 358 -2.07 -14.27 7.80
N MET A 359 -2.05 -15.49 8.33
CA MET A 359 -1.18 -15.91 9.43
C MET A 359 0.31 -15.71 9.15
N HIS A 360 0.81 -16.04 7.94
CA HIS A 360 2.23 -15.86 7.63
C HIS A 360 2.66 -14.40 7.74
N SER A 361 1.82 -13.48 7.26
CA SER A 361 2.04 -12.06 7.44
C SER A 361 2.00 -11.72 8.93
N THR A 362 0.94 -12.13 9.65
CA THR A 362 0.79 -11.86 11.09
C THR A 362 2.01 -12.32 11.89
N PHE A 363 2.58 -13.50 11.61
CA PHE A 363 3.79 -13.96 12.30
C PHE A 363 5.04 -13.16 11.94
N ALA A 364 5.20 -12.76 10.68
CA ALA A 364 6.30 -11.89 10.28
C ALA A 364 6.25 -10.53 11.00
N TRP A 365 5.05 -10.02 11.28
CA TRP A 365 4.86 -8.78 12.04
C TRP A 365 4.92 -9.00 13.55
N SER A 366 4.45 -10.15 14.05
CA SER A 366 4.43 -10.45 15.49
C SER A 366 5.81 -10.44 16.13
N THR A 367 6.88 -10.69 15.35
CA THR A 367 8.27 -10.57 15.83
C THR A 367 8.66 -9.14 16.19
N ARG A 368 7.86 -8.14 15.85
CA ARG A 368 8.01 -6.75 16.31
C ARG A 368 7.41 -6.51 17.69
N ILE A 369 6.47 -7.34 18.15
CA ILE A 369 5.84 -7.17 19.48
C ILE A 369 6.89 -7.11 20.60
N PRO A 370 7.93 -7.97 20.64
CA PRO A 370 8.99 -7.85 21.64
C PRO A 370 9.81 -6.56 21.57
N ALA A 371 9.85 -5.89 20.43
CA ALA A 371 10.53 -4.59 20.25
C ALA A 371 9.71 -3.41 20.80
N LEU A 372 8.53 -3.67 21.37
CA LEU A 372 7.71 -2.67 22.05
C LEU A 372 8.45 -1.96 23.19
N ILE A 373 9.37 -2.69 23.84
CA ILE A 373 10.20 -2.18 24.92
C ILE A 373 11.61 -1.97 24.38
N ASP A 374 12.18 -0.79 24.62
CA ASP A 374 13.56 -0.47 24.28
C ASP A 374 14.56 -1.10 25.27
N VAL A 375 15.86 -0.85 25.06
CA VAL A 375 16.93 -1.36 25.95
C VAL A 375 16.89 -0.76 27.36
N PHE A 376 16.03 0.23 27.63
CA PHE A 376 15.88 0.94 28.91
C PHE A 376 14.53 0.64 29.59
N ASP A 377 13.85 -0.42 29.19
CA ASP A 377 12.53 -0.80 29.69
C ASP A 377 11.42 0.24 29.45
N LYS A 378 11.62 1.14 28.48
CA LYS A 378 10.63 2.14 28.07
C LYS A 378 9.86 1.66 26.85
N ILE A 379 8.59 2.04 26.77
CA ILE A 379 7.80 1.79 25.57
C ILE A 379 8.31 2.69 24.44
N ASP A 380 8.61 2.09 23.30
CA ASP A 380 8.77 2.84 22.05
C ASP A 380 7.38 3.28 21.55
N THR A 381 7.11 4.58 21.73
CA THR A 381 5.81 5.19 21.43
C THR A 381 5.52 5.22 19.93
N ASP A 382 6.55 5.19 19.08
CA ASP A 382 6.41 5.19 17.63
C ASP A 382 5.86 3.86 17.09
N VAL A 383 6.12 2.77 17.81
CA VAL A 383 5.71 1.40 17.43
C VAL A 383 4.63 0.82 18.33
N PHE A 384 4.27 1.49 19.43
CA PHE A 384 3.34 0.93 20.42
C PHE A 384 1.95 0.62 19.84
N GLU A 385 1.40 1.54 19.05
CA GLU A 385 0.11 1.34 18.40
C GLU A 385 0.14 0.14 17.43
N GLU A 386 1.18 0.06 16.60
CA GLU A 386 1.40 -1.03 15.66
C GLU A 386 1.55 -2.38 16.40
N CYS A 387 2.32 -2.41 17.49
CA CYS A 387 2.53 -3.61 18.29
C CYS A 387 1.25 -4.08 18.99
N LEU A 388 0.43 -3.16 19.51
CA LEU A 388 -0.85 -3.50 20.12
C LEU A 388 -1.82 -4.08 19.09
N LEU A 389 -1.88 -3.50 17.89
CA LEU A 389 -2.66 -4.07 16.79
C LEU A 389 -2.15 -5.45 16.38
N CYS A 390 -0.84 -5.60 16.16
CA CYS A 390 -0.23 -6.89 15.85
C CYS A 390 -0.56 -7.95 16.91
N SER A 391 -0.58 -7.55 18.19
CA SER A 391 -0.92 -8.42 19.31
C SER A 391 -2.39 -8.87 19.30
N ILE A 392 -3.33 -7.96 19.00
CA ILE A 392 -4.75 -8.30 18.83
C ILE A 392 -4.92 -9.31 17.69
N HIS A 393 -4.23 -9.09 16.56
CA HIS A 393 -4.35 -9.93 15.38
C HIS A 393 -3.74 -11.31 15.62
N LEU A 394 -2.58 -11.37 16.25
CA LEU A 394 -1.97 -12.63 16.68
C LEU A 394 -2.98 -13.44 17.50
N CYS A 395 -3.59 -12.85 18.53
CA CYS A 395 -4.59 -13.51 19.36
C CYS A 395 -5.81 -14.00 18.54
N GLN A 396 -6.27 -13.24 17.54
CA GLN A 396 -7.38 -13.67 16.67
C GLN A 396 -7.00 -14.84 15.76
N HIS A 397 -5.80 -14.81 15.15
CA HIS A 397 -5.33 -15.91 14.28
C HIS A 397 -5.15 -17.21 15.05
N LEU A 398 -4.72 -17.10 16.31
CA LEU A 398 -4.58 -18.23 17.25
C LEU A 398 -5.91 -18.66 17.90
N GLN A 399 -7.04 -18.02 17.53
CA GLN A 399 -8.37 -18.25 18.12
C GLN A 399 -8.42 -18.03 19.65
N ALA A 400 -7.50 -17.23 20.19
CA ALA A 400 -7.44 -16.86 21.60
C ALA A 400 -8.36 -15.67 21.89
N TRP A 401 -9.68 -15.87 21.71
CA TRP A 401 -10.69 -14.80 21.76
C TRP A 401 -10.71 -14.03 23.09
N ASN A 402 -10.41 -14.70 24.21
CA ASN A 402 -10.33 -14.05 25.52
C ASN A 402 -9.17 -13.05 25.59
N ALA A 403 -7.98 -13.44 25.11
CA ALA A 403 -6.83 -12.55 25.04
C ALA A 403 -7.07 -11.40 24.06
N ALA A 404 -7.62 -11.70 22.88
CA ALA A 404 -8.00 -10.68 21.89
C ALA A 404 -9.03 -9.68 22.47
N GLY A 405 -10.02 -10.15 23.24
CA GLY A 405 -11.01 -9.30 23.89
C GLY A 405 -10.40 -8.35 24.91
N ARG A 406 -9.47 -8.84 25.75
CA ARG A 406 -8.73 -8.00 26.72
C ARG A 406 -7.88 -6.95 26.00
N LEU A 407 -7.15 -7.33 24.96
CA LEU A 407 -6.35 -6.37 24.18
C LEU A 407 -7.21 -5.33 23.43
N LYS A 408 -8.41 -5.71 22.96
CA LYS A 408 -9.38 -4.74 22.39
C LYS A 408 -9.94 -3.78 23.44
N ALA A 409 -10.19 -4.26 24.65
CA ALA A 409 -10.59 -3.40 25.76
C ALA A 409 -9.48 -2.41 26.13
N LEU A 410 -8.21 -2.87 26.14
CA LEU A 410 -7.04 -2.01 26.29
C LEU A 410 -6.97 -0.94 25.19
N TRP A 411 -7.09 -1.36 23.93
CA TRP A 411 -7.12 -0.45 22.77
C TRP A 411 -8.17 0.63 22.93
N LYS A 412 -9.42 0.25 23.24
CA LYS A 412 -10.52 1.19 23.44
C LYS A 412 -10.25 2.15 24.59
N MET A 413 -9.69 1.66 25.69
CA MET A 413 -9.37 2.48 26.86
C MET A 413 -8.35 3.58 26.51
N ILE A 414 -7.29 3.23 25.78
CA ILE A 414 -6.24 4.18 25.39
C ILE A 414 -6.76 5.24 24.39
N HIS A 415 -7.77 4.88 23.58
CA HIS A 415 -8.38 5.79 22.59
C HIS A 415 -9.59 6.58 23.12
N THR A 416 -10.06 6.33 24.34
CA THR A 416 -11.21 7.07 24.89
C THR A 416 -10.74 8.41 25.44
N SER A 417 -11.33 9.53 25.02
CA SER A 417 -10.87 10.90 25.31
C SER A 417 -10.74 11.26 26.81
N SER A 418 -11.43 10.55 27.71
CA SER A 418 -11.23 10.68 29.15
C SER A 418 -10.30 9.58 29.68
N LEU A 419 -9.16 9.99 30.25
CA LEU A 419 -8.37 9.11 31.12
C LEU A 419 -9.22 8.81 32.37
N PRO A 420 -9.44 7.53 32.71
CA PRO A 420 -10.02 7.21 34.00
C PRO A 420 -9.05 7.70 35.09
N SER A 421 -9.58 7.92 36.30
CA SER A 421 -8.74 8.28 37.44
C SER A 421 -7.61 7.26 37.61
N LYS A 422 -6.48 7.65 38.20
CA LYS A 422 -5.34 6.73 38.41
C LYS A 422 -5.77 5.44 39.13
N GLU A 423 -6.68 5.53 40.08
CA GLU A 423 -7.24 4.35 40.77
C GLU A 423 -8.09 3.47 39.86
N ASP A 424 -8.90 4.07 38.98
CA ASP A 424 -9.74 3.32 38.04
C ASP A 424 -8.92 2.69 36.91
N TRP A 425 -7.83 3.34 36.50
CA TRP A 425 -6.86 2.80 35.56
C TRP A 425 -6.33 1.44 36.05
N TRP A 426 -5.89 1.36 37.31
CA TRP A 426 -5.39 0.10 37.89
C TRP A 426 -6.45 -0.99 38.01
N LYS A 427 -7.68 -0.62 38.40
CA LYS A 427 -8.80 -1.58 38.45
C LYS A 427 -9.13 -2.14 37.06
N ILE A 428 -8.95 -1.34 36.00
CA ILE A 428 -9.16 -1.79 34.63
C ILE A 428 -8.00 -2.69 34.20
N LEU A 429 -6.74 -2.30 34.42
CA LEU A 429 -5.58 -3.12 34.05
C LEU A 429 -5.60 -4.50 34.73
N ALA A 430 -5.98 -4.58 36.00
CA ALA A 430 -6.14 -5.85 36.71
C ALA A 430 -7.21 -6.78 36.09
N LYS A 431 -8.19 -6.23 35.36
CA LYS A 431 -9.17 -7.04 34.59
C LYS A 431 -8.62 -7.53 33.26
N LEU A 432 -7.54 -6.92 32.76
CA LEU A 432 -6.89 -7.25 31.50
C LEU A 432 -5.78 -8.31 31.67
N GLU A 433 -5.39 -8.60 32.91
CA GLU A 433 -4.44 -9.67 33.21
C GLU A 433 -5.02 -11.06 32.87
N PRO A 434 -4.20 -11.96 32.30
CA PRO A 434 -4.59 -13.35 32.10
C PRO A 434 -4.96 -14.02 33.43
N GLY A 435 -6.14 -14.65 33.49
CA GLY A 435 -6.64 -15.32 34.70
C GLY A 435 -7.71 -14.53 35.47
N SER A 436 -7.92 -13.25 35.16
CA SER A 436 -9.06 -12.50 35.70
C SER A 436 -10.38 -13.04 35.14
N SER A 437 -11.22 -13.61 36.01
CA SER A 437 -12.47 -14.31 35.64
C SER A 437 -13.58 -13.40 35.07
N THR A 438 -13.34 -12.10 34.90
CA THR A 438 -14.37 -11.11 34.58
C THR A 438 -14.65 -10.89 33.09
N ALA A 439 -13.85 -11.45 32.18
CA ALA A 439 -13.94 -11.17 30.74
C ALA A 439 -15.12 -11.85 30.00
N HIS A 440 -15.83 -12.80 30.62
CA HIS A 440 -16.90 -13.55 29.94
C HIS A 440 -18.15 -12.72 29.59
N ALA A 441 -18.34 -11.53 30.17
CA ALA A 441 -19.57 -10.75 30.01
C ALA A 441 -19.60 -9.79 28.79
N MET A 442 -18.48 -9.56 28.09
CA MET A 442 -18.40 -8.55 27.01
C MET A 442 -18.42 -9.11 25.57
N VAL A 443 -18.45 -10.44 25.40
CA VAL A 443 -18.50 -11.08 24.07
C VAL A 443 -19.88 -11.69 23.84
N GLY A 444 -20.91 -10.84 23.91
CA GLY A 444 -22.23 -11.12 23.37
C GLY A 444 -22.40 -10.39 22.04
N VAL A 445 -23.01 -11.06 21.06
CA VAL A 445 -23.29 -10.64 19.67
C VAL A 445 -22.20 -11.03 18.66
N ARG A 446 -22.51 -12.12 17.93
CA ARG A 446 -21.93 -12.48 16.62
C ARG A 446 -22.71 -11.79 15.52
#